data_AF-A0A925V3E3-F1
#
_entry.id   AF-A0A925V3E3-F1
#
_cell.length_a   1.000
_cell.length_b   1.000
_cell.length_c   1.000
_cell.angle_alpha   90.00
_cell.angle_beta   90.00
_cell.angle_gamma   90.00
#
_symmetry.space_group_name_H-M   'P 1'
#
loop_
_entity.id
_entity.type
_entity.pdbx_description
1 polymer ?
#
loop_
_entity_poly.entity_id
_entity_poly.type
_entity_poly.pdbx_seq_one_letter_code
_entity_poly.pdbx_strand_id
1 'polypeptide(L)'
;MSGGFEVGLPFGSSGNRDPQGSYDADGWVAGTGVDAFGLYDANAFAVATGPQVSTLGFTNVRLQYRRWLTVEDGFFDQAGIVVDGETLWDNFRSNDQDFATFHHVDQEWRFQDVDISEQASDGAVSVGFTLASDGGLQLGGWNVDEVCVVGFDPSGAICGNAVLEGTEQCDDGNFQVGDGCSDACVAEGVTDTGEDSDSFTDDGGSDDGDTDTDTDGAGFDGDGLLGRGCGCNGSGGRDASGLLLVMLALGYRRQRGATRRRLPSCDSGTSGPSSSRSHS
;
A
#
# COMPACT_ATOMS: atom_id res chain seq x y z
N MET A 1 14.87 -25.35 1.90
CA MET A 1 15.79 -24.20 1.72
C MET A 1 14.88 -22.99 1.54
N SER A 2 15.23 -21.80 2.04
CA SER A 2 14.33 -20.64 1.94
C SER A 2 14.41 -20.04 0.53
N GLY A 3 13.56 -20.55 -0.37
CA GLY A 3 13.06 -19.76 -1.50
C GLY A 3 12.05 -18.77 -0.96
N GLY A 4 12.31 -17.49 -1.14
CA GLY A 4 11.46 -16.42 -0.63
C GLY A 4 10.70 -15.71 -1.74
N PHE A 5 9.77 -14.86 -1.35
CA PHE A 5 9.37 -13.79 -2.25
C PHE A 5 10.56 -12.86 -2.51
N GLU A 6 10.67 -12.42 -3.75
CA GLU A 6 11.71 -11.52 -4.24
C GLU A 6 11.05 -10.34 -4.96
N VAL A 7 11.81 -9.25 -5.14
CA VAL A 7 11.39 -8.12 -5.96
C VAL A 7 12.31 -8.10 -7.18
N GLY A 8 11.72 -8.24 -8.37
CA GLY A 8 12.47 -8.48 -9.58
C GLY A 8 11.70 -8.19 -10.86
N LEU A 9 12.40 -8.32 -11.98
CA LEU A 9 11.80 -8.29 -13.32
C LEU A 9 11.16 -9.67 -13.58
N PRO A 10 9.91 -9.74 -14.05
CA PRO A 10 9.38 -10.99 -14.55
C PRO A 10 10.00 -11.26 -15.93
N PHE A 11 10.74 -12.36 -16.06
CA PHE A 11 11.53 -12.65 -17.27
C PHE A 11 10.75 -13.33 -18.38
N GLY A 12 9.45 -13.56 -18.21
CA GLY A 12 8.59 -14.13 -19.23
C GLY A 12 9.11 -15.46 -19.79
N SER A 13 9.75 -16.27 -18.94
CA SER A 13 10.48 -17.46 -19.38
C SER A 13 9.53 -18.42 -20.12
N SER A 14 9.94 -18.79 -21.34
CA SER A 14 9.14 -19.62 -22.23
C SER A 14 8.97 -21.02 -21.65
N GLY A 15 7.81 -21.28 -21.05
CA GLY A 15 7.46 -22.57 -20.42
C GLY A 15 6.64 -22.40 -19.15
N ASN A 16 6.92 -21.35 -18.37
CA ASN A 16 6.35 -21.16 -17.03
C ASN A 16 5.16 -20.20 -17.04
N ARG A 17 4.87 -19.62 -18.22
CA ARG A 17 3.73 -18.73 -18.50
C ARG A 17 3.72 -17.45 -17.68
N ASP A 18 4.89 -16.99 -17.26
CA ASP A 18 5.06 -15.72 -16.53
C ASP A 18 4.85 -14.48 -17.41
N PRO A 19 4.55 -13.32 -16.79
CA PRO A 19 4.44 -12.07 -17.52
C PRO A 19 5.77 -11.68 -18.14
N GLN A 20 5.73 -10.96 -19.27
CA GLN A 20 6.92 -10.43 -19.94
C GLN A 20 7.42 -9.09 -19.33
N GLY A 21 6.68 -8.56 -18.35
CA GLY A 21 6.97 -7.27 -17.69
C GLY A 21 5.99 -7.02 -16.53
N SER A 22 6.31 -6.05 -15.66
CA SER A 22 5.40 -5.57 -14.61
C SER A 22 4.11 -5.00 -15.24
N TYR A 23 3.07 -4.85 -14.43
CA TYR A 23 1.80 -4.34 -14.92
C TYR A 23 1.90 -2.85 -15.32
N ASP A 24 2.57 -2.06 -14.50
CA ASP A 24 2.73 -0.61 -14.64
C ASP A 24 3.91 -0.19 -15.55
N ALA A 25 4.67 -1.18 -16.05
CA ALA A 25 5.89 -1.03 -16.84
C ALA A 25 7.08 -0.34 -16.14
N ASP A 26 7.09 -0.26 -14.81
CA ASP A 26 8.25 0.19 -14.03
C ASP A 26 9.38 -0.87 -13.94
N GLY A 27 9.05 -2.11 -14.29
CA GLY A 27 9.96 -3.26 -14.34
C GLY A 27 10.07 -4.05 -13.04
N TRP A 28 9.26 -3.80 -12.02
CA TRP A 28 9.36 -4.50 -10.74
C TRP A 28 8.05 -5.17 -10.36
N VAL A 29 8.14 -6.41 -9.92
CA VAL A 29 7.02 -7.12 -9.29
C VAL A 29 7.55 -7.79 -8.02
N ALA A 30 6.67 -7.98 -7.04
CA ALA A 30 6.97 -8.92 -5.96
C ALA A 30 6.50 -10.31 -6.40
N GLY A 31 7.31 -11.35 -6.22
CA GLY A 31 6.94 -12.66 -6.70
C GLY A 31 7.81 -13.79 -6.21
N THR A 32 7.46 -15.01 -6.60
CA THR A 32 8.26 -16.22 -6.34
C THR A 32 8.99 -16.57 -7.62
N GLY A 33 10.30 -16.82 -7.55
CA GLY A 33 11.05 -17.17 -8.76
C GLY A 33 11.13 -16.03 -9.79
N VAL A 34 11.08 -14.76 -9.35
CA VAL A 34 11.26 -13.57 -10.21
C VAL A 34 12.75 -13.34 -10.51
N ASP A 35 13.39 -14.41 -10.97
CA ASP A 35 14.79 -14.52 -11.31
C ASP A 35 14.97 -15.05 -12.74
N ALA A 36 16.22 -15.30 -13.13
CA ALA A 36 16.53 -15.74 -14.49
C ALA A 36 15.93 -17.12 -14.87
N PHE A 37 15.48 -17.92 -13.90
CA PHE A 37 14.89 -19.23 -14.13
C PHE A 37 13.36 -19.16 -14.20
N GLY A 38 12.73 -18.20 -13.52
CA GLY A 38 11.27 -17.99 -13.60
C GLY A 38 10.47 -19.12 -12.97
N LEU A 39 11.03 -19.78 -11.95
CA LEU A 39 10.40 -20.93 -11.28
C LEU A 39 10.43 -20.72 -9.77
N TYR A 40 9.33 -21.01 -9.08
CA TYR A 40 9.39 -21.11 -7.62
C TYR A 40 10.20 -22.33 -7.16
N ASP A 41 10.80 -22.24 -5.98
CA ASP A 41 11.58 -23.33 -5.39
C ASP A 41 10.71 -24.54 -5.01
N ALA A 42 11.22 -25.76 -5.22
CA ALA A 42 10.59 -27.00 -4.77
C ALA A 42 10.85 -27.28 -3.28
N ASN A 43 9.92 -27.96 -2.62
CA ASN A 43 9.92 -28.25 -1.18
C ASN A 43 10.17 -27.00 -0.32
N ALA A 44 9.49 -25.92 -0.67
CA ALA A 44 9.70 -24.61 -0.08
C ALA A 44 8.39 -24.02 0.45
N PHE A 45 8.54 -23.04 1.34
CA PHE A 45 7.46 -22.18 1.76
C PHE A 45 7.93 -20.74 1.60
N ALA A 46 7.25 -20.00 0.73
CA ALA A 46 7.48 -18.59 0.49
C ALA A 46 6.32 -17.78 1.06
N VAL A 47 6.63 -16.64 1.69
CA VAL A 47 5.65 -15.68 2.16
C VAL A 47 6.15 -14.26 1.96
N ALA A 48 5.26 -13.39 1.53
CA ALA A 48 5.43 -11.94 1.52
C ALA A 48 4.27 -11.34 2.32
N THR A 49 4.58 -10.65 3.41
CA THR A 49 3.58 -9.95 4.23
C THR A 49 3.88 -8.46 4.20
N GLY A 50 2.87 -7.66 3.88
CA GLY A 50 2.94 -6.22 3.94
C GLY A 50 2.95 -5.69 5.37
N PRO A 51 3.15 -4.38 5.55
CA PRO A 51 2.99 -3.76 6.86
C PRO A 51 1.54 -3.84 7.34
N GLN A 52 1.32 -3.59 8.62
CA GLN A 52 -0.01 -3.30 9.14
C GLN A 52 -0.46 -1.93 8.60
N VAL A 53 -1.67 -1.88 8.07
CA VAL A 53 -2.32 -0.70 7.49
C VAL A 53 -3.53 -0.37 8.37
N SER A 54 -3.61 0.87 8.84
CA SER A 54 -4.80 1.32 9.59
C SER A 54 -6.01 1.41 8.66
N THR A 55 -7.16 1.00 9.18
CA THR A 55 -8.47 1.04 8.52
C THR A 55 -9.51 1.75 9.39
N LEU A 56 -9.06 2.50 10.41
CA LEU A 56 -9.94 3.32 11.26
C LEU A 56 -10.75 4.29 10.41
N GLY A 57 -12.00 4.53 10.82
CA GLY A 57 -12.95 5.34 10.06
C GLY A 57 -13.61 4.64 8.86
N PHE A 58 -13.19 3.41 8.49
CA PHE A 58 -13.74 2.70 7.35
C PHE A 58 -14.43 1.39 7.74
N THR A 59 -15.68 1.23 7.33
CA THR A 59 -16.44 -0.02 7.51
C THR A 59 -16.38 -0.94 6.30
N ASN A 60 -16.02 -0.41 5.12
CA ASN A 60 -15.81 -1.21 3.91
C ASN A 60 -14.35 -1.13 3.53
N VAL A 61 -13.67 -2.28 3.51
CA VAL A 61 -12.25 -2.38 3.21
C VAL A 61 -12.02 -3.43 2.15
N ARG A 62 -11.22 -3.08 1.14
CA ARG A 62 -10.92 -3.92 -0.03
C ARG A 62 -9.43 -4.14 -0.17
N LEU A 63 -9.02 -5.36 -0.51
CA LEU A 63 -7.70 -5.66 -1.05
C LEU A 63 -7.77 -5.59 -2.57
N GLN A 64 -7.08 -4.61 -3.16
CA GLN A 64 -6.98 -4.43 -4.60
C GLN A 64 -5.55 -4.68 -5.07
N TYR A 65 -5.37 -5.48 -6.11
CA TYR A 65 -4.04 -5.75 -6.65
C TYR A 65 -4.08 -6.28 -8.08
N ARG A 66 -2.91 -6.31 -8.73
CA ARG A 66 -2.67 -6.96 -10.00
C ARG A 66 -1.99 -8.29 -9.75
N ARG A 67 -2.57 -9.34 -10.30
CA ARG A 67 -2.11 -10.72 -10.16
C ARG A 67 -1.70 -11.30 -11.49
N TRP A 68 -0.59 -12.02 -11.48
CA TRP A 68 -0.31 -13.07 -12.42
C TRP A 68 0.22 -14.29 -11.66
N LEU A 69 -0.56 -15.37 -11.64
CA LEU A 69 -0.26 -16.58 -10.90
C LEU A 69 -0.23 -17.81 -11.81
N THR A 70 0.88 -18.55 -11.76
CA THR A 70 0.98 -19.88 -12.38
C THR A 70 1.45 -20.91 -11.35
N VAL A 71 0.55 -21.70 -10.78
CA VAL A 71 0.89 -22.70 -9.74
C VAL A 71 0.28 -24.06 -10.08
N GLU A 72 0.96 -25.13 -9.68
CA GLU A 72 0.42 -26.48 -9.78
C GLU A 72 -0.93 -26.59 -9.03
N ASP A 73 -1.67 -27.67 -9.26
CA ASP A 73 -2.92 -27.92 -8.56
C ASP A 73 -2.70 -27.90 -7.03
N GLY A 74 -3.66 -27.34 -6.29
CA GLY A 74 -3.61 -27.19 -4.83
C GLY A 74 -3.42 -28.49 -4.07
N PHE A 75 -3.60 -29.65 -4.70
CA PHE A 75 -3.22 -30.93 -4.11
C PHE A 75 -1.71 -30.95 -3.79
N PHE A 76 -0.87 -30.50 -4.71
CA PHE A 76 0.60 -30.49 -4.60
C PHE A 76 1.10 -29.15 -4.06
N ASP A 77 0.75 -28.05 -4.71
CA ASP A 77 1.28 -26.72 -4.38
C ASP A 77 0.17 -25.74 -4.01
N GLN A 78 0.27 -25.12 -2.83
CA GLN A 78 -0.74 -24.24 -2.28
C GLN A 78 -0.28 -22.79 -2.31
N ALA A 79 -0.85 -22.01 -3.24
CA ALA A 79 -0.74 -20.56 -3.27
C ALA A 79 -1.91 -19.95 -2.49
N GLY A 80 -1.65 -18.93 -1.66
CA GLY A 80 -2.71 -18.32 -0.86
C GLY A 80 -2.58 -16.81 -0.66
N ILE A 81 -3.69 -16.20 -0.25
CA ILE A 81 -3.76 -14.83 0.28
C ILE A 81 -4.03 -14.95 1.77
N VAL A 82 -3.23 -14.25 2.57
CA VAL A 82 -3.42 -14.19 4.03
C VAL A 82 -3.77 -12.77 4.46
N VAL A 83 -4.65 -12.64 5.44
CA VAL A 83 -4.98 -11.38 6.12
C VAL A 83 -4.80 -11.60 7.62
N ASP A 84 -3.94 -10.80 8.24
CA ASP A 84 -3.53 -10.94 9.64
C ASP A 84 -3.07 -12.35 10.04
N GLY A 85 -2.43 -13.04 9.08
CA GLY A 85 -1.89 -14.39 9.25
C GLY A 85 -2.90 -15.51 9.00
N GLU A 86 -4.18 -15.21 8.86
CA GLU A 86 -5.23 -16.17 8.52
C GLU A 86 -5.39 -16.29 7.00
N THR A 87 -5.66 -17.50 6.50
CA THR A 87 -5.83 -17.71 5.05
C THR A 87 -7.22 -17.27 4.60
N LEU A 88 -7.26 -16.28 3.70
CA LEU A 88 -8.49 -15.78 3.08
C LEU A 88 -8.84 -16.52 1.79
N TRP A 89 -7.81 -16.94 1.04
CA TRP A 89 -7.98 -17.62 -0.24
C TRP A 89 -6.82 -18.58 -0.51
N ASP A 90 -7.11 -19.69 -1.20
CA ASP A 90 -6.16 -20.63 -1.76
C ASP A 90 -6.53 -21.05 -3.20
N ASN A 91 -5.53 -21.47 -3.99
CA ASN A 91 -5.76 -22.02 -5.31
C ASN A 91 -6.58 -23.32 -5.24
N PHE A 92 -7.35 -23.59 -6.29
CA PHE A 92 -8.17 -24.80 -6.35
C PHE A 92 -7.33 -26.06 -6.09
N ARG A 93 -7.83 -26.88 -5.18
CA ARG A 93 -7.23 -28.15 -4.79
C ARG A 93 -8.13 -29.30 -5.24
N SER A 94 -7.58 -30.14 -6.11
CA SER A 94 -8.18 -31.44 -6.42
C SER A 94 -8.22 -32.32 -5.17
N ASN A 95 -9.16 -33.25 -5.11
CA ASN A 95 -9.35 -34.16 -3.98
C ASN A 95 -8.53 -35.46 -4.09
N ASP A 96 -7.85 -35.67 -5.21
CA ASP A 96 -7.12 -36.90 -5.54
C ASP A 96 -5.87 -36.55 -6.37
N GLN A 97 -4.72 -37.07 -5.95
CA GLN A 97 -3.44 -36.91 -6.64
C GLN A 97 -3.47 -37.38 -8.09
N ASP A 98 -4.21 -38.45 -8.40
CA ASP A 98 -4.21 -39.05 -9.74
C ASP A 98 -4.96 -38.17 -10.75
N PHE A 99 -5.76 -37.22 -10.26
CA PHE A 99 -6.54 -36.26 -11.05
C PHE A 99 -6.11 -34.81 -10.85
N ALA A 100 -5.12 -34.53 -9.99
CA ALA A 100 -4.59 -33.20 -9.67
C ALA A 100 -3.82 -32.56 -10.83
N THR A 101 -4.56 -32.32 -11.91
CA THR A 101 -4.08 -31.81 -13.20
C THR A 101 -4.66 -30.42 -13.51
N PHE A 102 -5.43 -29.84 -12.57
CA PHE A 102 -6.08 -28.55 -12.73
C PHE A 102 -5.24 -27.44 -12.09
N HIS A 103 -4.18 -27.06 -12.79
CA HIS A 103 -3.26 -26.00 -12.38
C HIS A 103 -3.91 -24.61 -12.47
N HIS A 104 -3.54 -23.70 -11.57
CA HIS A 104 -3.92 -22.30 -11.70
C HIS A 104 -2.99 -21.62 -12.70
N VAL A 105 -3.52 -21.05 -13.76
CA VAL A 105 -2.71 -20.45 -14.83
C VAL A 105 -3.37 -19.17 -15.33
N ASP A 106 -2.88 -18.03 -14.85
CA ASP A 106 -3.20 -16.74 -15.44
C ASP A 106 -2.51 -16.62 -16.83
N GLN A 107 -3.17 -15.94 -17.77
CA GLN A 107 -2.66 -15.67 -19.13
C GLN A 107 -2.45 -14.18 -19.40
N GLU A 108 -2.86 -13.35 -18.45
CA GLU A 108 -2.76 -11.90 -18.48
C GLU A 108 -2.78 -11.39 -17.04
N TRP A 109 -2.34 -10.14 -16.84
CA TRP A 109 -2.47 -9.47 -15.55
C TRP A 109 -3.95 -9.32 -15.18
N ARG A 110 -4.36 -9.99 -14.10
CA ARG A 110 -5.72 -9.96 -13.57
C ARG A 110 -5.84 -8.91 -12.48
N PHE A 111 -6.82 -8.02 -12.60
CA PHE A 111 -7.23 -7.19 -11.46
C PHE A 111 -8.01 -8.06 -10.47
N GLN A 112 -7.68 -7.90 -9.19
CA GLN A 112 -8.36 -8.54 -8.08
C GLN A 112 -8.88 -7.45 -7.14
N ASP A 113 -10.12 -7.61 -6.70
CA ASP A 113 -10.79 -6.74 -5.74
C ASP A 113 -11.53 -7.63 -4.75
N VAL A 114 -10.94 -7.79 -3.58
CA VAL A 114 -11.34 -8.75 -2.56
C VAL A 114 -11.90 -8.00 -1.36
N ASP A 115 -13.08 -8.41 -0.89
CA ASP A 115 -13.65 -7.89 0.35
C ASP A 115 -12.84 -8.40 1.55
N ILE A 116 -12.30 -7.48 2.34
CA ILE A 116 -11.61 -7.79 3.59
C ILE A 116 -12.21 -7.03 4.78
N SER A 117 -13.45 -6.55 4.65
CA SER A 117 -14.10 -5.71 5.66
C SER A 117 -14.27 -6.44 7.00
N GLU A 118 -14.55 -7.75 6.96
CA GLU A 118 -14.65 -8.57 8.17
C GLU A 118 -13.30 -8.66 8.90
N GLN A 119 -12.22 -8.88 8.14
CA GLN A 119 -10.86 -8.97 8.68
C GLN A 119 -10.37 -7.61 9.21
N ALA A 120 -10.86 -6.51 8.65
CA ALA A 120 -10.48 -5.15 9.05
C ALA A 120 -11.29 -4.56 10.20
N SER A 121 -12.17 -5.36 10.83
CA SER A 121 -13.07 -4.90 11.89
C SER A 121 -12.37 -4.40 13.15
N ASP A 122 -11.10 -4.78 13.36
CA ASP A 122 -10.26 -4.31 14.48
C ASP A 122 -9.52 -2.98 14.18
N GLY A 123 -9.82 -2.32 13.05
CA GLY A 123 -9.29 -0.98 12.71
C GLY A 123 -7.87 -0.98 12.12
N ALA A 124 -7.30 -2.15 11.84
CA ALA A 124 -6.09 -2.30 11.05
C ALA A 124 -6.00 -3.72 10.46
N VAL A 125 -5.28 -3.86 9.33
CA VAL A 125 -5.02 -5.16 8.69
C VAL A 125 -3.61 -5.24 8.11
N SER A 126 -3.08 -6.45 8.03
CA SER A 126 -1.91 -6.79 7.22
C SER A 126 -2.30 -7.81 6.16
N VAL A 127 -1.78 -7.66 4.94
CA VAL A 127 -2.06 -8.58 3.84
C VAL A 127 -0.77 -9.29 3.43
N GLY A 128 -0.87 -10.56 3.04
CA GLY A 128 0.25 -11.29 2.47
C GLY A 128 -0.14 -12.31 1.42
N PHE A 129 0.89 -12.84 0.77
CA PHE A 129 0.81 -13.87 -0.25
C PHE A 129 1.72 -15.02 0.15
N THR A 130 1.25 -16.25 -0.02
CA THR A 130 1.96 -17.48 0.36
C THR A 130 2.08 -18.45 -0.80
N LEU A 131 3.13 -19.25 -0.79
CA LEU A 131 3.28 -20.42 -1.66
C LEU A 131 3.98 -21.54 -0.91
N ALA A 132 3.27 -22.64 -0.66
CA ALA A 132 3.84 -23.90 -0.19
C ALA A 132 3.98 -24.84 -1.39
N SER A 133 5.19 -25.33 -1.65
CA SER A 133 5.47 -26.23 -2.77
C SER A 133 5.96 -27.60 -2.32
N ASP A 134 5.62 -28.62 -3.09
CA ASP A 134 6.16 -29.97 -2.95
C ASP A 134 7.44 -30.17 -3.80
N GLY A 135 7.88 -31.42 -3.94
CA GLY A 135 9.09 -31.76 -4.70
C GLY A 135 8.89 -31.99 -6.20
N GLY A 136 7.67 -31.80 -6.70
CA GLY A 136 7.18 -32.17 -8.02
C GLY A 136 7.34 -31.06 -9.06
N LEU A 137 6.24 -30.70 -9.72
CA LEU A 137 6.26 -29.76 -10.85
C LEU A 137 6.34 -28.33 -10.33
N GLN A 138 7.38 -27.61 -10.77
CA GLN A 138 7.51 -26.18 -10.50
C GLN A 138 6.99 -25.38 -11.70
N LEU A 139 6.27 -24.30 -11.41
CA LEU A 139 5.81 -23.31 -12.39
C LEU A 139 6.30 -21.90 -11.97
N GLY A 140 5.75 -20.85 -12.58
CA GLY A 140 6.21 -19.47 -12.34
C GLY A 140 5.82 -18.89 -10.97
N GLY A 141 4.75 -19.39 -10.37
CA GLY A 141 4.27 -18.96 -9.06
C GLY A 141 3.68 -17.55 -9.08
N TRP A 142 3.87 -16.80 -8.00
CA TRP A 142 3.32 -15.46 -7.84
C TRP A 142 4.12 -14.41 -8.60
N ASN A 143 3.40 -13.53 -9.29
CA ASN A 143 3.82 -12.17 -9.61
C ASN A 143 2.67 -11.25 -9.17
N VAL A 144 2.96 -10.32 -8.27
CA VAL A 144 1.99 -9.34 -7.76
C VAL A 144 2.53 -7.93 -7.93
N ASP A 145 1.61 -7.04 -8.25
CA ASP A 145 1.88 -5.63 -8.53
C ASP A 145 0.68 -4.77 -8.07
N GLU A 146 0.89 -3.47 -7.87
CA GLU A 146 -0.15 -2.50 -7.49
C GLU A 146 -1.02 -2.94 -6.29
N VAL A 147 -0.40 -3.47 -5.23
CA VAL A 147 -1.11 -3.96 -4.04
C VAL A 147 -1.57 -2.80 -3.15
N CYS A 148 -2.87 -2.72 -2.90
CA CYS A 148 -3.55 -1.67 -2.15
C CYS A 148 -4.55 -2.24 -1.14
N VAL A 149 -4.52 -1.71 0.09
CA VAL A 149 -5.65 -1.80 1.03
C VAL A 149 -6.44 -0.50 0.89
N VAL A 150 -7.72 -0.61 0.55
CA VAL A 150 -8.58 0.51 0.20
C VAL A 150 -9.78 0.53 1.14
N GLY A 151 -9.83 1.51 2.03
CA GLY A 151 -11.03 1.85 2.79
C GLY A 151 -11.94 2.76 1.96
N PHE A 152 -13.25 2.54 1.99
CA PHE A 152 -14.21 3.45 1.37
C PHE A 152 -15.53 3.53 2.15
N ASP A 153 -16.19 4.67 2.06
CA ASP A 153 -17.56 4.85 2.53
C ASP A 153 -18.48 5.12 1.32
N PRO A 154 -19.58 4.37 1.15
CA PRO A 154 -20.51 4.57 0.04
C PRO A 154 -21.26 5.91 0.09
N SER A 155 -21.34 6.56 1.25
CA SER A 155 -21.89 7.91 1.41
C SER A 155 -20.90 9.01 0.99
N GLY A 156 -19.62 8.68 0.84
CA GLY A 156 -18.54 9.62 0.54
C GLY A 156 -18.03 10.40 1.75
N ALA A 157 -18.56 10.14 2.95
CA ALA A 157 -18.03 10.69 4.20
C ALA A 157 -16.70 10.04 4.57
N ILE A 158 -15.77 10.80 5.14
CA ILE A 158 -14.46 10.31 5.57
C ILE A 158 -14.27 10.73 7.03
N CYS A 159 -14.49 9.78 7.93
CA CYS A 159 -14.36 10.05 9.34
C CYS A 159 -12.94 10.49 9.71
N GLY A 160 -12.84 11.47 10.61
CA GLY A 160 -11.58 12.01 11.13
C GLY A 160 -10.92 13.02 10.20
N ASN A 161 -11.66 13.61 9.25
CA ASN A 161 -11.13 14.59 8.30
C ASN A 161 -11.43 16.06 8.68
N ALA A 162 -12.07 16.28 9.84
CA ALA A 162 -12.55 17.56 10.38
C ALA A 162 -13.66 18.22 9.55
N VAL A 163 -14.37 17.45 8.73
CA VAL A 163 -15.48 17.91 7.89
C VAL A 163 -16.68 17.01 8.13
N LEU A 164 -17.74 17.56 8.73
CA LEU A 164 -18.97 16.80 8.96
C LEU A 164 -19.69 16.49 7.63
N GLU A 165 -19.67 15.23 7.23
CA GLU A 165 -20.16 14.75 5.93
C GLU A 165 -21.11 13.55 6.06
N GLY A 166 -22.00 13.41 5.08
CA GLY A 166 -22.84 12.21 4.92
C GLY A 166 -23.62 11.79 6.17
N THR A 167 -23.20 10.66 6.76
CA THR A 167 -23.84 10.01 7.92
C THR A 167 -23.11 10.22 9.25
N GLU A 168 -22.06 11.03 9.28
CA GLU A 168 -21.32 11.37 10.49
C GLU A 168 -22.21 12.14 11.47
N GLN A 169 -22.09 11.84 12.77
CA GLN A 169 -22.77 12.59 13.83
C GLN A 169 -21.87 13.68 14.42
N CYS A 170 -20.56 13.51 14.27
CA CYS A 170 -19.47 14.39 14.65
C CYS A 170 -18.27 14.08 13.73
N ASP A 171 -17.35 15.03 13.61
CA ASP A 171 -15.99 14.80 13.10
C ASP A 171 -15.10 15.87 13.74
N ASP A 172 -14.16 15.45 14.58
CA ASP A 172 -13.21 16.33 15.28
C ASP A 172 -11.78 16.23 14.72
N GLY A 173 -11.65 15.68 13.51
CA GLY A 173 -10.39 15.63 12.77
C GLY A 173 -9.43 14.55 13.23
N ASN A 174 -9.87 13.58 14.02
CA ASN A 174 -9.04 12.47 14.45
C ASN A 174 -9.86 11.18 14.75
N PHE A 175 -9.21 10.14 15.30
CA PHE A 175 -9.82 8.83 15.63
C PHE A 175 -9.70 8.48 17.13
N GLN A 176 -9.49 9.47 18.00
CA GLN A 176 -9.19 9.29 19.41
C GLN A 176 -10.48 9.16 20.23
N VAL A 177 -10.89 7.93 20.49
CA VAL A 177 -12.03 7.65 21.39
C VAL A 177 -11.87 8.37 22.74
N GLY A 178 -12.93 9.06 23.17
CA GLY A 178 -13.04 9.75 24.46
C GLY A 178 -12.90 11.28 24.40
N ASP A 179 -12.73 11.90 23.22
CA ASP A 179 -12.63 13.35 23.04
C ASP A 179 -13.94 14.02 22.56
N GLY A 180 -15.01 13.23 22.40
CA GLY A 180 -16.32 13.72 21.97
C GLY A 180 -16.77 13.14 20.64
N CYS A 181 -15.86 12.56 19.84
CA CYS A 181 -16.20 11.84 18.63
C CYS A 181 -15.52 10.47 18.57
N SER A 182 -16.30 9.41 18.33
CA SER A 182 -15.70 8.07 18.22
C SER A 182 -14.95 7.91 16.90
N ASP A 183 -14.10 6.89 16.80
CA ASP A 183 -13.42 6.45 15.57
C ASP A 183 -14.34 5.98 14.42
N ALA A 184 -15.64 5.96 14.68
CA ALA A 184 -16.71 5.66 13.74
C ALA A 184 -17.62 6.89 13.48
N CYS A 185 -17.17 8.09 13.89
CA CYS A 185 -17.86 9.36 13.77
C CYS A 185 -19.27 9.36 14.37
N VAL A 186 -19.38 8.70 15.52
CA VAL A 186 -20.57 8.71 16.39
C VAL A 186 -20.28 9.62 17.58
N ALA A 187 -21.18 10.55 17.85
CA ALA A 187 -21.04 11.46 18.98
C ALA A 187 -20.95 10.66 20.27
N GLU A 188 -19.86 10.87 21.01
CA GLU A 188 -19.68 10.19 22.29
C GLU A 188 -20.58 10.86 23.32
N GLY A 189 -21.27 10.04 24.12
CA GLY A 189 -22.04 10.58 25.23
C GLY A 189 -21.06 11.30 26.16
N VAL A 190 -21.22 12.61 26.33
CA VAL A 190 -20.47 13.41 27.30
C VAL A 190 -20.62 12.73 28.65
N THR A 191 -19.62 11.95 29.04
CA THR A 191 -19.48 11.53 30.43
C THR A 191 -18.93 12.74 31.14
N ASP A 192 -19.86 13.63 31.50
CA ASP A 192 -19.62 14.70 32.43
C ASP A 192 -19.21 14.06 33.76
N THR A 193 -17.92 13.76 33.86
CA THR A 193 -17.25 13.41 35.11
C THR A 193 -16.58 14.66 35.71
N GLY A 194 -16.86 15.83 35.12
CA GLY A 194 -16.59 17.11 35.73
C GLY A 194 -17.73 17.49 36.65
N GLU A 195 -17.64 17.08 37.91
CA GLU A 195 -18.20 17.88 38.98
C GLU A 195 -17.59 19.29 38.93
N ASP A 196 -18.08 20.16 38.06
CA ASP A 196 -18.01 21.61 38.24
C ASP A 196 -19.44 22.09 38.53
N SER A 197 -19.93 21.63 39.68
CA SER A 197 -20.78 22.49 40.49
C SER A 197 -20.01 23.77 40.79
N ASP A 198 -20.65 24.91 40.52
CA ASP A 198 -20.31 26.28 40.92
C ASP A 198 -19.51 27.04 39.83
N SER A 199 -19.94 28.18 39.28
CA SER A 199 -20.79 29.21 39.84
C SER A 199 -21.36 30.13 38.76
N PHE A 200 -22.63 30.49 38.92
CA PHE A 200 -23.14 31.81 38.59
C PHE A 200 -22.18 32.91 39.08
N THR A 201 -21.59 33.68 38.17
CA THR A 201 -21.41 35.12 38.33
C THR A 201 -21.60 35.79 36.97
N ASP A 202 -22.80 36.33 36.79
CA ASP A 202 -23.01 37.59 36.07
C ASP A 202 -22.15 38.64 36.76
N ASP A 203 -21.11 39.11 36.07
CA ASP A 203 -20.52 40.42 36.27
C ASP A 203 -20.07 40.92 34.90
N GLY A 204 -20.91 41.73 34.28
CA GLY A 204 -20.55 42.49 33.08
C GLY A 204 -19.26 43.28 33.28
N GLY A 205 -18.34 43.14 32.33
CA GLY A 205 -17.12 43.93 32.23
C GLY A 205 -16.76 44.13 30.76
N SER A 206 -16.86 45.38 30.32
CA SER A 206 -16.44 45.86 29.00
C SER A 206 -14.91 45.88 28.87
N ASP A 207 -14.47 45.81 27.61
CA ASP A 207 -13.20 46.31 27.08
C ASP A 207 -11.91 45.52 27.35
N ASP A 208 -11.60 44.64 26.41
CA ASP A 208 -10.23 44.26 26.04
C ASP A 208 -10.20 44.05 24.52
N GLY A 209 -9.50 44.95 23.85
CA GLY A 209 -9.60 45.16 22.41
C GLY A 209 -9.13 43.98 21.57
N ASP A 210 -9.99 43.60 20.63
CA ASP A 210 -9.66 42.91 19.39
C ASP A 210 -8.42 43.56 18.75
N THR A 211 -7.31 42.85 18.84
CA THR A 211 -6.28 42.86 17.82
C THR A 211 -5.97 41.41 17.46
N ASP A 212 -6.98 40.73 16.93
CA ASP A 212 -6.77 39.55 16.11
C ASP A 212 -6.07 39.99 14.83
N THR A 213 -4.75 40.04 14.89
CA THR A 213 -3.93 39.84 13.71
C THR A 213 -4.02 38.37 13.36
N ASP A 214 -5.02 38.02 12.54
CA ASP A 214 -5.00 36.82 11.71
C ASP A 214 -3.70 36.86 10.90
N THR A 215 -2.68 36.22 11.44
CA THR A 215 -1.44 35.97 10.73
C THR A 215 -1.66 34.69 9.94
N ASP A 216 -2.31 34.86 8.79
CA ASP A 216 -2.18 33.96 7.66
C ASP A 216 -0.69 33.79 7.35
N GLY A 217 -0.06 32.69 7.78
CA GLY A 217 1.39 32.60 7.62
C GLY A 217 2.13 31.43 8.24
N ALA A 218 1.50 30.26 8.38
CA ALA A 218 2.25 29.01 8.51
C ALA A 218 1.72 28.04 7.45
N GLY A 219 2.42 28.00 6.32
CA GLY A 219 2.27 26.93 5.34
C GLY A 219 2.56 25.61 6.03
N PHE A 220 1.51 24.83 6.25
CA PHE A 220 1.60 23.41 6.43
C PHE A 220 1.35 22.80 5.05
N ASP A 221 2.43 22.39 4.40
CA ASP A 221 2.46 21.50 3.25
C ASP A 221 1.92 20.14 3.71
N GLY A 222 0.59 20.05 3.71
CA GLY A 222 -0.22 18.92 4.12
C GLY A 222 -0.29 17.82 3.06
N ASP A 223 0.78 17.03 2.93
CA ASP A 223 0.74 15.71 2.33
C ASP A 223 1.92 14.84 2.77
N GLY A 224 2.09 14.64 4.08
CA GLY A 224 3.12 13.76 4.68
C GLY A 224 3.15 12.28 4.22
N LEU A 225 2.59 11.94 3.06
CA LEU A 225 2.63 10.66 2.36
C LEU A 225 3.31 10.83 0.98
N LEU A 226 4.63 10.69 1.00
CA LEU A 226 5.47 10.62 -0.19
C LEU A 226 5.18 9.34 -1.00
N GLY A 227 4.90 9.52 -2.29
CA GLY A 227 4.37 8.49 -3.18
C GLY A 227 5.30 7.32 -3.51
N ARG A 228 4.69 6.13 -3.60
CA ARG A 228 4.55 5.26 -4.79
C ARG A 228 3.71 4.04 -4.39
N GLY A 229 2.66 3.77 -5.16
CA GLY A 229 1.61 2.81 -4.86
C GLY A 229 0.32 3.52 -4.42
N CYS A 230 -0.79 3.09 -5.01
CA CYS A 230 -2.18 3.43 -4.65
C CYS A 230 -2.51 4.93 -4.65
N GLY A 231 -2.44 5.55 -5.83
CA GLY A 231 -2.93 6.92 -6.04
C GLY A 231 -4.37 6.96 -6.54
N CYS A 232 -5.23 7.72 -5.85
CA CYS A 232 -6.39 8.37 -6.47
C CYS A 232 -6.38 9.85 -6.08
N ASN A 233 -6.05 10.76 -7.00
CA ASN A 233 -7.05 11.68 -7.57
C ASN A 233 -6.50 12.42 -8.81
N GLY A 234 -7.38 12.69 -9.77
CA GLY A 234 -7.06 13.33 -11.03
C GLY A 234 -6.76 14.82 -10.90
N SER A 235 -5.68 15.27 -11.52
CA SER A 235 -5.65 16.34 -12.54
C SER A 235 -4.20 16.74 -12.85
N GLY A 236 -3.79 16.44 -14.09
CA GLY A 236 -2.76 17.13 -14.88
C GLY A 236 -1.37 17.41 -14.27
N GLY A 237 -0.34 16.76 -14.84
CA GLY A 237 1.02 17.32 -14.84
C GLY A 237 2.12 16.25 -14.86
N ARG A 238 2.94 16.26 -15.91
CA ARG A 238 4.06 15.33 -16.13
C ARG A 238 5.24 15.70 -15.24
N ASP A 239 5.83 14.74 -14.52
CA ASP A 239 7.26 14.36 -14.58
C ASP A 239 7.67 13.47 -13.39
N ALA A 240 8.37 12.38 -13.71
CA ALA A 240 8.53 11.17 -12.90
C ALA A 240 9.81 11.12 -12.06
N SER A 241 9.72 10.61 -10.83
CA SER A 241 10.72 9.86 -10.01
C SER A 241 10.06 9.56 -8.64
N GLY A 242 10.02 8.39 -8.00
CA GLY A 242 10.82 7.17 -8.13
C GLY A 242 11.10 6.50 -6.77
N LEU A 243 10.13 6.27 -5.85
CA LEU A 243 10.40 5.61 -4.56
C LEU A 243 9.88 4.15 -4.52
N LEU A 244 10.78 3.22 -4.22
CA LEU A 244 10.60 1.77 -4.28
C LEU A 244 10.14 1.22 -2.91
N LEU A 245 9.01 0.51 -2.85
CA LEU A 245 8.62 -0.29 -1.67
C LEU A 245 9.48 -1.56 -1.63
N VAL A 246 10.49 -1.57 -0.76
CA VAL A 246 11.33 -2.75 -0.53
C VAL A 246 10.68 -3.62 0.53
N MET A 247 10.13 -4.77 0.10
CA MET A 247 9.84 -5.88 0.99
C MET A 247 11.17 -6.42 1.52
N LEU A 248 11.55 -6.02 2.74
CA LEU A 248 12.79 -6.43 3.38
C LEU A 248 12.67 -7.88 3.89
N ALA A 249 13.03 -8.84 3.05
CA ALA A 249 13.41 -10.17 3.49
C ALA A 249 14.84 -10.10 4.09
N LEU A 250 14.97 -10.47 5.37
CA LEU A 250 16.25 -10.57 6.06
C LEU A 250 17.14 -11.67 5.42
N GLY A 251 18.15 -11.24 4.65
CA GLY A 251 19.19 -12.13 4.09
C GLY A 251 20.51 -11.40 3.87
N TYR A 252 21.54 -11.79 4.61
CA TYR A 252 22.82 -11.08 4.76
C TYR A 252 23.65 -10.93 3.46
N ARG A 253 24.33 -9.78 3.36
CA ARG A 253 25.25 -9.32 2.31
C ARG A 253 26.32 -10.33 1.84
N ARG A 254 26.60 -10.33 0.54
CA ARG A 254 27.98 -10.43 0.00
C ARG A 254 28.24 -9.34 -1.06
N GLN A 255 29.04 -8.35 -0.66
CA GLN A 255 29.61 -7.34 -1.56
C GLN A 255 30.67 -7.95 -2.48
N ARG A 256 30.51 -7.77 -3.79
CA ARG A 256 31.55 -7.60 -4.83
C ARG A 256 30.87 -6.84 -5.97
N GLY A 257 31.32 -5.76 -6.59
CA GLY A 257 32.54 -4.99 -6.59
C GLY A 257 32.55 -4.20 -7.91
N ALA A 258 32.59 -2.87 -7.82
CA ALA A 258 33.00 -1.90 -8.86
C ALA A 258 32.33 -1.90 -10.26
N THR A 259 31.62 -0.82 -10.59
CA THR A 259 32.17 0.27 -11.45
C THR A 259 31.18 1.44 -11.52
N ARG A 260 31.53 2.58 -10.91
CA ARG A 260 30.79 3.85 -11.02
C ARG A 260 31.05 4.46 -12.41
N ARG A 261 30.04 4.54 -13.27
CA ARG A 261 30.01 5.53 -14.36
C ARG A 261 29.34 6.81 -13.84
N ARG A 262 30.07 7.93 -13.93
CA ARG A 262 29.58 9.28 -13.61
C ARG A 262 28.47 9.67 -14.58
N LEU A 263 27.35 10.15 -14.06
CA LEU A 263 26.34 10.90 -14.81
C LEU A 263 26.73 12.40 -14.85
N PRO A 264 26.37 13.15 -15.90
CA PRO A 264 26.71 14.57 -16.04
C PRO A 264 25.82 15.44 -15.13
N SER A 265 26.40 16.46 -14.49
CA SER A 265 25.64 17.47 -13.74
C SER A 265 24.97 18.45 -14.69
N CYS A 266 23.67 18.66 -14.54
CA CYS A 266 22.96 19.83 -15.06
C CYS A 266 23.32 21.02 -14.16
N ASP A 267 24.03 22.00 -14.70
CA ASP A 267 24.30 23.28 -14.05
C ASP A 267 23.24 24.29 -14.51
N SER A 268 22.46 24.82 -13.57
CA SER A 268 21.46 25.86 -13.80
C SER A 268 22.07 27.24 -13.61
N GLY A 269 22.48 27.87 -14.71
CA GLY A 269 22.97 29.26 -14.74
C GLY A 269 22.14 30.14 -15.66
N THR A 270 21.26 30.96 -15.07
CA THR A 270 20.51 32.02 -15.74
C THR A 270 21.32 33.31 -15.86
N SER A 271 21.18 33.94 -17.04
CA SER A 271 21.15 35.39 -17.31
C SER A 271 22.39 36.30 -17.14
N GLY A 272 22.65 37.07 -18.19
CA GLY A 272 23.27 38.41 -18.12
C GLY A 272 24.05 38.83 -19.38
N PRO A 273 23.58 39.79 -20.19
CA PRO A 273 24.35 40.35 -21.29
C PRO A 273 25.19 41.55 -20.81
N SER A 274 26.46 41.66 -21.24
CA SER A 274 27.14 42.96 -21.25
C SER A 274 28.11 43.08 -22.43
N SER A 275 27.91 44.18 -23.15
CA SER A 275 28.73 44.69 -24.23
C SER A 275 30.05 45.27 -23.73
N SER A 276 31.16 45.06 -24.45
CA SER A 276 32.16 46.13 -24.66
C SER A 276 33.09 45.83 -25.85
N ARG A 277 33.40 46.92 -26.58
CA ARG A 277 34.33 47.04 -27.71
C ARG A 277 35.81 47.01 -27.27
N SER A 278 36.69 46.50 -28.13
CA SER A 278 37.99 47.08 -28.57
C SER A 278 38.55 46.16 -29.66
N HIS A 279 38.81 46.55 -30.91
CA HIS A 279 39.91 47.38 -31.45
C HIS A 279 41.30 47.03 -30.92
N SER A 280 41.99 46.18 -31.68
CA SER A 280 43.31 46.42 -32.27
C SER A 280 43.52 45.46 -33.43
#